data_AF-A0A967XDT8-F1
#
_entry.id   AF-A0A967XDT8-F1
#
_cell.length_a   1.000
_cell.length_b   1.000
_cell.length_c   1.000
_cell.angle_alpha   90.00
_cell.angle_beta   90.00
_cell.angle_gamma   90.00
#
_symmetry.space_group_name_H-M   'P 1'
#
loop_
_entity.id
_entity.type
_entity.pdbx_description
1 polymer ?
#
loop_
_entity_poly.entity_id
_entity_poly.type
_entity_poly.pdbx_seq_one_letter_code
_entity_poly.pdbx_strand_id
1 'polypeptide(L)' 'MVKAAVCREFGAPLSIEDITVAPAGPGQVKVAVRACAICHSDIHYAEGAWGGRLP' A
#
# COMPACT_ATOMS: atom_id res chain seq x y z
N MET A 1 5.66 -9.16 10.90
CA MET A 1 5.94 -8.98 9.46
C MET A 1 4.73 -9.43 8.68
N VAL A 2 4.37 -8.73 7.61
CA VAL A 2 3.27 -9.07 6.69
C VAL A 2 3.72 -8.81 5.26
N LYS A 3 3.23 -9.61 4.30
CA LYS A 3 3.50 -9.41 2.88
C LYS A 3 2.61 -8.29 2.32
N ALA A 4 3.19 -7.36 1.56
CA ALA A 4 2.49 -6.23 0.95
C ALA A 4 2.97 -5.99 -0.48
N ALA A 5 2.11 -5.42 -1.32
CA ALA A 5 2.49 -4.83 -2.59
C ALA A 5 2.84 -3.35 -2.36
N VAL A 6 4.06 -2.94 -2.68
CA VAL A 6 4.63 -1.62 -2.35
C VAL A 6 4.95 -0.86 -3.63
N CYS A 7 4.53 0.40 -3.71
CA CYS A 7 4.91 1.31 -4.77
C CYS A 7 6.15 2.09 -4.32
N ARG A 8 7.32 1.73 -4.87
CA ARG A 8 8.61 2.38 -4.55
C ARG A 8 8.91 3.56 -5.48
N GLU A 9 8.40 3.49 -6.70
CA GLU A 9 8.60 4.49 -7.75
C GLU A 9 7.32 4.59 -8.59
N PHE A 10 6.94 5.81 -8.93
CA PHE A 10 5.78 6.04 -9.78
C PHE A 10 6.01 5.47 -11.18
N GLY A 11 5.00 4.80 -11.74
CA GLY A 11 5.06 4.15 -13.05
C GLY A 11 5.84 2.83 -13.09
N ALA A 12 6.47 2.42 -11.98
CA ALA A 12 7.11 1.12 -11.87
C ALA A 12 6.13 0.04 -11.36
N PRO A 13 6.34 -1.25 -11.68
CA PRO A 13 5.57 -2.34 -11.08
C PRO A 13 5.66 -2.33 -9.54
N LEU A 14 4.57 -2.72 -8.87
CA LEU A 14 4.57 -2.89 -7.42
C LEU A 14 5.53 -4.02 -7.01
N SER A 15 6.32 -3.81 -5.96
CA SER A 15 7.19 -4.82 -5.36
C SER A 15 6.45 -5.59 -4.27
N ILE A 16 6.63 -6.92 -4.23
CA ILE A 16 6.09 -7.73 -3.14
C ILE A 16 7.13 -7.85 -2.03
N GLU A 17 6.84 -7.26 -0.87
CA GLU A 17 7.80 -7.11 0.22
C GLU A 17 7.21 -7.54 1.57
N ASP A 18 8.09 -7.95 2.49
CA ASP A 18 7.72 -8.16 3.89
C ASP A 18 7.92 -6.87 4.69
N ILE A 19 6.83 -6.33 5.25
CA ILE A 19 6.82 -5.08 5.99
C ILE A 19 6.42 -5.27 7.45
N THR A 20 6.75 -4.29 8.28
CA THR A 20 6.25 -4.21 9.66
C THR A 20 5.19 -3.11 9.75
N VAL A 21 3.95 -3.53 10.05
CA VAL A 21 2.85 -2.60 10.31
C VAL A 21 2.91 -2.17 11.78
N ALA A 22 2.89 -0.86 12.03
CA ALA A 22 2.89 -0.29 13.36
C ALA A 22 1.68 -0.78 14.20
N PRO A 23 1.79 -0.80 15.54
CA PRO A 23 0.65 -1.09 16.42
C PRO A 23 -0.49 -0.08 16.22
N ALA A 24 -1.73 -0.52 16.39
CA ALA A 24 -2.89 0.37 16.36
C ALA A 24 -2.88 1.29 17.60
N GLY A 25 -3.00 2.60 17.38
CA GLY A 25 -3.13 3.60 18.45
C GLY A 25 -4.57 3.76 18.96
N PRO A 26 -4.81 4.74 19.87
CA PRO A 26 -6.15 5.05 20.36
C PRO A 26 -7.14 5.34 19.21
N GLY A 27 -8.28 4.65 19.18
CA GLY A 27 -9.30 4.80 18.14
C GLY A 27 -8.99 4.10 16.81
N GLN A 28 -7.87 3.41 16.68
CA GLN A 28 -7.50 2.66 15.48
C GLN A 28 -7.71 1.15 15.66
N VAL A 29 -7.87 0.44 14.55
CA VAL A 29 -7.98 -1.03 14.53
C VAL A 29 -6.94 -1.62 13.58
N LYS A 30 -6.37 -2.76 13.96
CA LYS A 30 -5.50 -3.55 13.08
C LYS A 30 -6.35 -4.63 12.41
N VAL A 31 -6.41 -4.60 11.08
CA VAL A 31 -7.21 -5.52 10.28
C VAL A 31 -6.32 -6.53 9.57
N ALA A 32 -6.67 -7.80 9.67
CA ALA A 32 -6.09 -8.85 8.84
C ALA A 32 -6.84 -8.90 7.49
N VAL A 33 -6.20 -8.37 6.43
CA VAL A 33 -6.80 -8.34 5.09
C VAL A 33 -6.77 -9.75 4.50
N ARG A 34 -7.96 -10.34 4.26
CA ARG A 34 -8.09 -11.66 3.62
C ARG A 34 -8.13 -11.58 2.10
N ALA A 35 -8.72 -10.52 1.56
CA ALA A 35 -8.80 -10.22 0.13
C ALA A 35 -8.97 -8.71 -0.06
N CYS A 36 -8.41 -8.18 -1.15
CA CYS A 36 -8.66 -6.83 -1.66
C CYS A 36 -8.73 -6.88 -3.18
N ALA A 37 -9.48 -5.96 -3.78
CA ALA A 37 -9.53 -5.76 -5.22
C ALA A 37 -8.74 -4.49 -5.58
N ILE A 38 -8.37 -4.37 -6.85
CA ILE A 38 -7.73 -3.18 -7.40
C ILE A 38 -8.81 -2.31 -8.03
N CYS A 39 -8.87 -1.05 -7.59
CA CYS A 39 -9.67 -0.01 -8.21
C CYS A 39 -8.80 0.76 -9.22
N HIS A 40 -9.46 1.45 -10.15
CA HIS A 40 -8.79 2.34 -11.09
C HIS A 40 -7.99 3.45 -10.41
N SER A 41 -8.45 3.92 -9.24
CA SER A 41 -7.73 4.92 -8.44
C SER A 41 -6.39 4.43 -7.94
N ASP A 42 -6.25 3.14 -7.64
CA ASP A 42 -4.98 2.58 -7.17
C ASP A 42 -3.92 2.62 -8.28
N ILE A 43 -4.35 2.32 -9.51
CA ILE A 43 -3.51 2.34 -10.72
C ILE A 43 -3.03 3.77 -10.98
N HIS A 44 -3.94 4.74 -11.03
CA HIS A 44 -3.58 6.15 -11.22
C HIS A 44 -2.63 6.68 -10.15
N TYR A 45 -2.78 6.23 -8.90
CA TYR A 45 -1.88 6.66 -7.83
C TYR A 45 -0.48 6.10 -8.06
N ALA A 46 -0.38 4.81 -8.38
CA ALA A 46 0.88 4.15 -8.71
C ALA A 46 1.54 4.75 -9.96
N GLU A 47 0.78 5.27 -10.92
CA GLU A 47 1.27 6.00 -12.10
C GLU A 47 1.72 7.45 -11.78
N GLY A 48 1.44 7.95 -10.57
CA GLY A 48 1.84 9.28 -10.13
C GLY A 48 0.89 10.42 -10.51
N ALA A 49 -0.37 10.12 -10.86
CA ALA A 49 -1.34 11.12 -11.33
C ALA A 49 -1.58 12.28 -10.34
N TRP A 50 -1.39 12.04 -9.04
CA TRP A 50 -1.56 13.05 -7.98
C TRP A 50 -0.27 13.33 -7.19
N GLY A 51 0.84 12.70 -7.58
CA GLY A 51 2.09 12.73 -6.83
C GLY A 51 1.95 12.22 -5.38
N GLY A 52 2.83 12.70 -4.50
CA GLY A 52 2.82 12.35 -3.07
C GLY A 52 4.13 11.71 -2.62
N ARG A 53 4.10 11.13 -1.41
CA ARG A 53 5.26 10.44 -0.83
C ARG A 53 5.06 8.94 -0.94
N LEU A 54 5.99 8.29 -1.62
CA LEU A 54 6.09 6.84 -1.67
C LEU A 54 6.93 6.33 -0.48
N PRO A 55 6.60 5.14 0.05
CA PRO A 55 7.36 4.48 1.10
C PRO A 55 8.73 3.95 0.67
#